data_AF-A0A662UGS4-F1
#
_entry.id   AF-A0A662UGS4-F1
#
_cell.length_a   1.000
_cell.length_b   1.000
_cell.length_c   1.000
_cell.angle_alpha   90.00
_cell.angle_beta   90.00
_cell.angle_gamma   90.00
#
_symmetry.space_group_name_H-M   'P 1'
#
loop_
_entity.id
_entity.type
_entity.pdbx_description
1 polymer ?
#
loop_
_entity_poly.entity_id
_entity_poly.type
_entity_poly.pdbx_seq_one_letter_code
_entity_poly.pdbx_strand_id
1 'polypeptide(L)'
;RMLELTEKMSNIVSSFLSILLIMQLFGDLLGVNVVELLKSAITRPWVIPTEWIARYYPIWYGMQWALLILMLSDQVFTMRYMQLHGNPPPPAYERWMSLAIFMISFWLTLLFRYATFTVITIFASISFSYCMFIRKK
;
A
#
# COMPACT_ATOMS: atom_id res chain seq x y z
N ARG A 1 -17.89 27.00 34.58
CA ARG A 1 -18.48 25.72 34.13
C ARG A 1 -19.26 25.80 32.82
N MET A 2 -20.41 26.50 32.71
CA MET A 2 -21.14 26.57 31.42
C MET A 2 -20.34 27.34 30.34
N LEU A 3 -19.75 28.48 30.70
CA LEU A 3 -18.87 29.28 29.82
C LEU A 3 -17.66 28.49 29.29
N GLU A 4 -16.93 27.77 30.15
CA GLU A 4 -15.78 26.94 29.74
C GLU A 4 -16.17 25.79 28.81
N LEU A 5 -17.38 25.22 29.00
CA LEU A 5 -17.92 24.19 28.11
C LEU A 5 -18.25 24.77 26.74
N THR A 6 -18.86 25.96 26.70
CA THR A 6 -19.17 26.67 25.45
C THR A 6 -17.88 27.06 24.71
N GLU A 7 -16.86 27.57 25.40
CA GLU A 7 -15.56 27.88 24.79
C GLU A 7 -14.85 26.64 24.25
N LYS A 8 -14.83 25.53 25.00
CA LYS A 8 -14.27 24.27 24.50
C LYS A 8 -14.99 23.75 23.27
N MET A 9 -16.33 23.76 23.29
CA MET A 9 -17.13 23.32 22.14
C MET A 9 -16.94 24.25 20.94
N SER A 10 -16.90 25.56 21.16
CA SER A 10 -16.63 26.54 20.11
C SER A 10 -15.25 26.35 19.49
N ASN A 11 -14.21 26.11 20.31
CA ASN A 11 -12.86 25.84 19.83
C ASN A 11 -12.75 24.52 19.06
N ILE A 12 -13.46 23.47 19.48
CA ILE A 12 -13.50 22.20 18.75
C ILE A 12 -14.17 22.40 17.39
N VAL A 13 -15.32 23.07 17.36
CA VAL A 13 -16.05 23.34 16.11
C VAL A 13 -15.25 24.26 15.19
N SER A 14 -14.62 25.31 15.73
CA SER A 14 -13.74 26.23 15.01
C SER A 14 -12.52 25.51 14.44
N SER A 15 -11.86 24.66 15.22
CA SER A 15 -10.71 23.88 14.77
C SER A 15 -11.10 22.87 13.70
N PHE A 16 -12.25 22.20 13.86
CA PHE A 16 -12.77 21.26 12.87
C PHE A 16 -13.09 21.96 11.55
N LEU A 17 -13.78 23.11 11.60
CA LEU A 17 -14.05 23.94 10.43
C LEU A 17 -12.76 24.43 9.76
N SER A 18 -11.77 24.85 10.55
CA SER A 18 -10.48 25.31 10.02
C SER A 18 -9.74 24.19 9.29
N ILE A 19 -9.71 22.98 9.85
CA ILE A 19 -9.12 21.80 9.20
C ILE A 19 -9.87 21.46 7.90
N LEU A 20 -11.19 21.53 7.91
CA LEU A 20 -12.02 21.26 6.73
C LEU A 20 -11.76 22.28 5.62
N LEU A 21 -11.66 23.57 5.97
CA LEU A 21 -11.32 24.65 5.04
C LEU A 21 -9.90 24.50 4.47
N ILE A 22 -8.93 24.13 5.29
CA ILE A 22 -7.56 23.83 4.83
C ILE A 22 -7.58 22.68 3.82
N MET A 23 -8.28 21.58 4.13
CA MET A 23 -8.43 20.47 3.17
C MET A 23 -9.08 20.93 1.87
N GLN A 24 -10.15 21.73 1.94
CA GLN A 24 -10.84 22.28 0.77
C GLN A 24 -9.87 23.08 -0.13
N LEU A 25 -9.09 23.98 0.47
CA LEU A 25 -8.10 24.81 -0.23
C LEU A 25 -7.00 23.96 -0.88
N PHE A 26 -6.56 22.89 -0.21
CA PHE A 26 -5.65 21.90 -0.79
C PHE A 26 -6.27 21.16 -1.98
N GLY A 27 -7.55 20.80 -1.88
CA GLY A 27 -8.28 20.20 -3.01
C GLY A 27 -8.39 21.15 -4.20
N ASP A 28 -8.74 22.41 -3.96
CA ASP A 28 -8.83 23.44 -4.99
C ASP A 28 -7.48 23.64 -5.70
N LEU A 29 -6.38 23.69 -4.95
CA LEU A 29 -5.02 23.77 -5.50
C LEU A 29 -4.63 22.53 -6.33
N LEU A 30 -5.10 21.35 -5.95
CA LEU A 30 -4.86 20.10 -6.67
C LEU A 30 -5.86 19.86 -7.82
N GLY A 31 -6.83 20.77 -7.99
CA GLY A 31 -7.91 20.71 -8.96
C GLY A 31 -8.93 19.59 -8.68
N VAL A 32 -9.14 19.22 -7.41
CA VAL A 32 -10.01 18.10 -7.01
C VAL A 32 -11.05 18.54 -5.98
N ASN A 33 -12.31 18.18 -6.21
CA ASN A 33 -13.41 18.48 -5.29
C ASN A 33 -13.35 17.56 -4.05
N VAL A 34 -12.93 18.11 -2.92
CA VAL A 34 -12.76 17.37 -1.64
C VAL A 34 -14.07 16.77 -1.13
N VAL A 35 -15.19 17.46 -1.35
CA VAL A 35 -16.52 16.98 -0.93
C VAL A 35 -16.93 15.75 -1.74
N GLU A 36 -16.60 15.73 -3.03
CA GLU A 36 -16.86 14.61 -3.92
C GLU A 36 -15.95 13.41 -3.64
N LEU A 37 -14.69 13.67 -3.26
CA LEU A 37 -13.76 12.66 -2.74
C LEU A 37 -14.26 12.04 -1.44
N LEU A 38 -14.72 12.87 -0.49
CA LEU A 38 -15.26 12.40 0.78
C LEU A 38 -16.52 11.54 0.58
N LYS A 39 -17.41 11.98 -0.31
CA LYS A 39 -18.60 11.23 -0.70
C LYS A 39 -18.24 9.92 -1.38
N SER A 40 -17.23 9.90 -2.25
CA SER A 40 -16.73 8.68 -2.90
C SER A 40 -16.08 7.72 -1.90
N ALA A 41 -15.32 8.24 -0.92
CA ALA A 41 -14.70 7.44 0.14
C ALA A 41 -15.74 6.76 1.05
N ILE A 42 -16.88 7.41 1.30
CA ILE A 42 -17.98 6.88 2.12
C ILE A 42 -18.89 5.94 1.32
N THR A 43 -19.20 6.26 0.06
CA THR A 43 -20.18 5.49 -0.75
C THR A 43 -19.59 4.31 -1.49
N ARG A 44 -18.28 4.33 -1.80
CA ARG A 44 -17.58 3.23 -2.45
C ARG A 44 -16.48 2.73 -1.51
N PRO A 45 -16.81 1.84 -0.57
CA PRO A 45 -15.82 1.35 0.38
C PRO A 45 -14.69 0.68 -0.39
N TRP A 46 -13.46 1.18 -0.18
CA TRP A 46 -12.20 0.63 -0.70
C TRP A 46 -11.97 0.74 -2.21
N VAL A 47 -12.70 1.58 -2.95
CA VAL A 47 -12.43 1.84 -4.38
C VAL A 47 -11.52 3.05 -4.50
N ILE A 48 -10.25 2.85 -4.89
CA ILE A 48 -9.37 3.97 -5.24
C ILE A 48 -9.97 4.64 -6.48
N PRO A 49 -10.20 5.98 -6.47
CA PRO A 49 -10.83 6.65 -7.60
C PRO A 49 -9.98 6.48 -8.86
N THR A 50 -10.62 6.16 -9.98
CA THR A 50 -9.95 5.89 -11.26
C THR A 50 -9.11 7.07 -11.76
N GLU A 51 -9.47 8.28 -11.36
CA GLU A 51 -8.71 9.51 -11.65
C GLU A 51 -7.30 9.51 -11.05
N TRP A 52 -7.13 8.94 -9.86
CA TRP A 52 -5.84 8.83 -9.18
C TRP A 52 -4.96 7.77 -9.85
N ILE A 53 -5.60 6.68 -10.29
CA ILE A 53 -4.94 5.63 -11.06
C ILE A 53 -4.44 6.20 -12.40
N ALA A 54 -5.24 7.04 -13.06
CA ALA A 54 -4.88 7.69 -14.31
C ALA A 54 -3.76 8.75 -14.12
N ARG A 55 -3.88 9.63 -13.12
CA ARG A 55 -2.89 10.68 -12.85
C ARG A 55 -1.51 10.13 -12.50
N TYR A 56 -1.46 9.02 -11.76
CA TYR A 56 -0.21 8.38 -11.33
C TYR A 56 0.09 7.08 -12.08
N TYR A 57 -0.51 6.88 -13.25
CA TYR A 57 -0.34 5.67 -14.06
C TYR A 57 1.13 5.26 -14.27
N PRO A 58 2.08 6.17 -14.54
CA PRO A 58 3.49 5.80 -14.69
C PRO A 58 4.10 5.14 -13.45
N ILE A 59 3.70 5.58 -12.25
CA ILE A 59 4.18 5.03 -10.98
C ILE A 59 3.65 3.60 -10.82
N TRP A 60 2.36 3.40 -11.06
CA TRP A 60 1.74 2.08 -10.94
C TRP A 60 2.30 1.09 -11.95
N TYR A 61 2.55 1.55 -13.17
CA TYR A 61 3.21 0.77 -14.21
C TYR A 61 4.66 0.42 -13.83
N GLY A 62 5.40 1.38 -13.25
CA GLY A 62 6.73 1.15 -12.70
C GLY A 62 6.73 0.11 -11.57
N MET A 63 5.73 0.13 -10.69
CA MET A 63 5.56 -0.87 -9.63
C MET A 63 5.28 -2.27 -10.19
N GLN A 64 4.50 -2.39 -11.27
CA GLN A 64 4.30 -3.67 -11.95
C GLN A 64 5.61 -4.22 -12.53
N TRP A 65 6.41 -3.36 -13.17
CA TRP A 65 7.75 -3.73 -13.65
C TRP A 65 8.69 -4.11 -12.51
N ALA A 66 8.69 -3.36 -11.41
CA ALA A 66 9.49 -3.67 -10.25
C ALA A 66 9.10 -5.03 -9.65
N LEU A 67 7.80 -5.34 -9.56
CA LEU A 67 7.32 -6.65 -9.12
C LEU A 67 7.83 -7.77 -10.04
N LEU A 68 7.74 -7.58 -11.36
CA LEU A 68 8.22 -8.55 -12.34
C LEU A 68 9.72 -8.80 -12.19
N ILE A 69 10.53 -7.73 -12.09
CA ILE A 69 11.98 -7.83 -11.92
C ILE A 69 12.31 -8.53 -10.61
N LEU A 70 11.63 -8.21 -9.52
CA LEU A 70 11.82 -8.89 -8.24
C LEU A 70 11.54 -10.39 -8.36
N MET A 71 10.39 -10.79 -8.90
CA MET A 71 10.05 -12.20 -9.06
C MET A 71 11.05 -12.95 -9.95
N LEU A 72 11.49 -12.35 -11.06
CA LEU A 72 12.51 -12.94 -11.93
C LEU A 72 13.86 -13.07 -11.21
N SER A 73 14.29 -12.01 -10.54
CA SER A 73 15.55 -12.00 -9.80
C SER A 73 15.53 -13.03 -8.66
N ASP A 74 14.40 -13.18 -7.97
CA ASP A 74 14.22 -14.15 -6.91
C ASP A 74 14.31 -15.59 -7.44
N GLN A 75 13.65 -15.87 -8.56
CA GLN A 75 13.71 -17.17 -9.20
C GLN A 75 15.12 -17.50 -9.69
N VAL A 76 15.80 -16.56 -10.35
CA VAL A 76 17.18 -16.73 -10.83
C VAL A 76 18.15 -16.93 -9.67
N PHE A 77 18.04 -16.12 -8.61
CA PHE A 77 18.90 -16.22 -7.44
C PHE A 77 18.70 -17.57 -6.73
N THR A 78 17.45 -17.95 -6.49
CA THR A 78 17.11 -19.21 -5.80
C THR A 78 17.60 -20.42 -6.60
N MET A 79 17.35 -20.46 -7.92
CA MET A 79 17.84 -21.54 -8.78
C MET A 79 19.36 -21.62 -8.78
N ARG A 80 20.05 -20.48 -8.97
CA ARG A 80 21.52 -20.43 -8.98
C ARG A 80 22.12 -20.82 -7.63
N TYR A 81 21.51 -20.37 -6.54
CA TYR A 81 21.99 -20.66 -5.19
C TYR A 81 21.85 -22.15 -4.87
N MET A 82 20.70 -22.76 -5.20
CA MET A 82 20.48 -24.20 -5.03
C MET A 82 21.44 -25.03 -5.90
N GLN A 83 21.72 -24.61 -7.13
CA GLN A 83 22.67 -25.31 -8.01
C GLN A 83 24.11 -25.26 -7.49
N LEU A 84 24.54 -24.12 -6.91
CA LEU A 84 25.91 -23.94 -6.44
C LEU A 84 26.16 -24.49 -5.03
N HIS A 85 25.17 -24.40 -4.14
CA HIS A 85 25.35 -24.71 -2.71
C HIS A 85 24.54 -25.93 -2.24
N GLY A 86 23.65 -26.48 -3.08
CA GLY A 86 22.81 -27.64 -2.75
C GLY A 86 21.82 -27.42 -1.60
N ASN A 87 21.69 -26.18 -1.11
CA ASN A 87 20.89 -25.80 0.05
C ASN A 87 19.94 -24.65 -0.32
N PRO A 88 18.80 -24.51 0.39
CA PRO A 88 17.93 -23.34 0.22
C PRO A 88 18.67 -22.04 0.54
N PRO A 89 18.27 -20.91 -0.06
CA PRO A 89 18.92 -19.64 0.17
C PRO A 89 18.79 -19.18 1.64
N PRO A 90 19.65 -18.27 2.09
CA PRO A 90 19.65 -17.85 3.49
C PRO A 90 18.29 -17.26 3.89
N PRO A 91 17.74 -17.62 5.07
CA PRO A 91 16.44 -17.09 5.53
C PRO A 91 16.39 -15.57 5.67
N ALA A 92 17.55 -14.90 5.78
CA ALA A 92 17.61 -13.43 5.74
C ALA A 92 17.24 -12.88 4.36
N TYR A 93 17.75 -13.49 3.29
CA TYR A 93 17.45 -13.08 1.92
C TYR A 93 15.96 -13.29 1.61
N GLU A 94 15.43 -14.49 1.88
CA GLU A 94 14.02 -14.80 1.60
C GLU A 94 13.05 -13.91 2.38
N ARG A 95 13.39 -13.50 3.61
CA ARG A 95 12.59 -12.52 4.39
C ARG A 95 12.47 -11.19 3.68
N TRP A 96 13.61 -10.59 3.30
CA TRP A 96 13.61 -9.28 2.66
C TRP A 96 12.97 -9.33 1.27
N MET A 97 13.22 -10.40 0.51
CA MET A 97 12.65 -10.56 -0.81
C MET A 97 11.14 -10.76 -0.77
N SER A 98 10.66 -11.66 0.10
CA SER A 98 9.22 -11.89 0.31
C SER A 98 8.52 -10.64 0.81
N LEU A 99 9.16 -9.85 1.68
CA LEU A 99 8.61 -8.56 2.15
C LEU A 99 8.50 -7.54 1.02
N ALA A 100 9.52 -7.41 0.17
CA ALA A 100 9.50 -6.49 -0.97
C ALA A 100 8.40 -6.86 -1.97
N ILE A 101 8.30 -8.16 -2.32
CA ILE A 101 7.26 -8.68 -3.22
C ILE A 101 5.88 -8.49 -2.59
N PHE A 102 5.72 -8.78 -1.30
CA PHE A 102 4.46 -8.56 -0.57
C PHE A 102 4.03 -7.10 -0.59
N MET A 103 4.92 -6.17 -0.25
CA MET A 103 4.58 -4.75 -0.20
C MET A 103 4.10 -4.24 -1.56
N ILE A 104 4.83 -4.54 -2.64
CA ILE A 104 4.47 -4.06 -3.98
C ILE A 104 3.18 -4.73 -4.48
N SER A 105 3.06 -6.05 -4.33
CA SER A 105 1.86 -6.78 -4.75
C SER A 105 0.61 -6.40 -3.95
N PHE A 106 0.75 -6.11 -2.66
CA PHE A 106 -0.35 -5.66 -1.80
C PHE A 106 -0.96 -4.35 -2.30
N TRP A 107 -0.12 -3.34 -2.58
CA TRP A 107 -0.59 -2.06 -3.13
C TRP A 107 -1.22 -2.23 -4.51
N LEU A 108 -0.60 -3.01 -5.40
CA LEU A 108 -1.15 -3.30 -6.73
C LEU A 108 -2.48 -4.06 -6.67
N THR A 109 -2.65 -4.96 -5.70
CA THR A 109 -3.90 -5.68 -5.44
C THR A 109 -5.02 -4.73 -5.03
N LEU A 110 -4.71 -3.78 -4.14
CA LEU A 110 -5.69 -2.80 -3.66
C LEU A 110 -6.15 -1.85 -4.79
N LEU A 111 -5.22 -1.47 -5.67
CA LEU A 111 -5.47 -0.59 -6.82
C LEU A 111 -6.21 -1.26 -7.97
N PHE A 112 -5.69 -2.39 -8.47
CA PHE A 112 -6.17 -3.00 -9.72
C PHE A 112 -7.11 -4.17 -9.49
N ARG A 113 -7.07 -4.81 -8.31
CA ARG A 113 -7.93 -5.95 -7.92
C ARG A 113 -7.86 -7.14 -8.89
N TYR A 114 -6.75 -7.28 -9.62
CA TYR A 114 -6.52 -8.43 -10.47
C TYR A 114 -6.20 -9.66 -9.64
N ALA A 115 -6.81 -10.79 -9.99
CA ALA A 115 -6.62 -12.06 -9.29
C ALA A 115 -5.14 -12.44 -9.18
N THR A 116 -4.34 -12.16 -10.21
CA THR A 116 -2.91 -12.44 -10.23
C THR A 116 -2.16 -11.74 -9.10
N PHE A 117 -2.39 -10.44 -8.87
CA PHE A 117 -1.73 -9.72 -7.78
C PHE A 117 -2.22 -10.20 -6.41
N THR A 118 -3.50 -10.54 -6.27
CA THR A 118 -4.04 -11.13 -5.05
C THR A 118 -3.33 -12.44 -4.70
N VAL A 119 -3.17 -13.33 -5.69
CA VAL A 119 -2.48 -14.61 -5.51
C VAL A 119 -1.03 -14.39 -5.12
N ILE A 120 -0.30 -13.50 -5.81
CA ILE A 120 1.09 -13.16 -5.48
C ILE A 120 1.19 -12.61 -4.05
N THR A 121 0.27 -11.72 -3.65
CA THR A 121 0.25 -11.12 -2.31
C THR A 121 0.04 -12.17 -1.24
N ILE A 122 -0.87 -13.13 -1.46
CA ILE A 122 -1.12 -14.23 -0.53
C ILE A 122 0.12 -15.12 -0.41
N PHE A 123 0.72 -15.54 -1.53
CA PHE A 123 1.93 -16.36 -1.50
C PHE A 123 3.10 -15.64 -0.84
N ALA A 124 3.33 -14.37 -1.18
CA ALA A 124 4.39 -13.57 -0.57
C ALA A 124 4.17 -13.37 0.93
N SER A 125 2.92 -13.19 1.37
CA SER A 125 2.56 -13.09 2.79
C SER A 125 2.83 -14.39 3.55
N ILE A 126 2.49 -15.54 2.96
CA ILE A 126 2.76 -16.87 3.53
C ILE A 126 4.28 -17.10 3.62
N SER A 127 5.02 -16.88 2.52
CA SER A 127 6.48 -17.03 2.49
C SER A 127 7.16 -16.11 3.49
N PHE A 128 6.74 -14.84 3.57
CA PHE A 128 7.27 -13.88 4.54
C PHE A 128 7.02 -14.34 5.98
N SER A 129 5.78 -14.75 6.29
CA SER A 129 5.41 -15.25 7.62
C SER A 129 6.25 -16.48 7.98
N TYR A 130 6.35 -17.45 7.07
CA TYR A 130 7.17 -18.65 7.25
C TYR A 130 8.63 -18.31 7.56
N CYS A 131 9.23 -17.39 6.80
CA CYS A 131 10.63 -17.01 7.01
C CYS A 131 10.87 -16.24 8.33
N MET A 132 9.85 -15.57 8.86
CA MET A 132 9.90 -14.92 10.18
C MET A 132 9.85 -15.92 11.34
N PHE A 133 9.13 -17.03 11.18
CA PHE A 133 8.98 -18.06 12.23
C PHE A 133 10.03 -19.17 12.17
N ILE A 134 10.81 -19.26 11.09
CA ILE A 134 11.98 -20.12 11.04
C ILE A 134 13.01 -19.66 12.08
N ARG A 135 13.11 -20.42 13.18
CA ARG A 135 14.27 -20.36 14.08
C ARG A 135 15.32 -21.31 13.52
N LYS A 136 16.52 -20.79 13.21
CA LYS A 136 17.71 -21.64 13.00
C LYS A 136 17.82 -22.57 14.22
N LYS A 137 17.67 -23.88 13.99
CA LYS A 137 18.33 -24.86 14.86
C LYS A 137 19.79 -24.94 14.44
#